data_AF-A0A2V6VB32-F1
#
_entry.id   AF-A0A2V6VB32-F1
#
_cell.length_a   1.000
_cell.length_b   1.000
_cell.length_c   1.000
_cell.angle_alpha   90.00
_cell.angle_beta   90.00
_cell.angle_gamma   90.00
#
_symmetry.space_group_name_H-M   'P 1'
#
loop_
_entity.id
_entity.type
_entity.pdbx_description
1 polymer ?
#
loop_
_entity_poly.entity_id
_entity_poly.type
_entity_poly.pdbx_seq_one_letter_code
_entity_poly.pdbx_strand_id
1 'polypeptide(L)'
;MVSVDVAKALASERRQQILGWLKQPRKHFRPQVDGDLVRDGVCGLFIAEKLGVSQPTASEHLKVLSRAGLIRARRIKQWTFYKRDEKRIAEVKRSLRAAW
;
A
#
# COMPACT_ATOMS: atom_id res chain seq x y z
N MET A 1 6.96 -14.07 15.05
CA MET A 1 7.91 -12.95 15.22
C MET A 1 7.75 -11.97 14.07
N VAL A 2 7.74 -10.66 14.32
CA VAL A 2 7.63 -9.64 13.25
C VAL A 2 8.99 -9.46 12.57
N SER A 3 9.01 -9.40 11.24
CA SER A 3 10.26 -9.19 10.50
C SER A 3 10.72 -7.73 10.54
N VAL A 4 12.02 -7.51 10.40
CA VAL A 4 12.62 -6.16 10.31
C VAL A 4 12.01 -5.34 9.16
N ASP A 5 11.71 -5.98 8.02
CA ASP A 5 11.07 -5.29 6.89
C ASP A 5 9.67 -4.81 7.21
N VAL A 6 8.88 -5.58 7.96
CA VAL A 6 7.56 -5.17 8.42
C VAL A 6 7.68 -4.01 9.41
N ALA A 7 8.61 -4.10 10.37
CA ALA A 7 8.85 -3.01 11.33
C ALA A 7 9.26 -1.71 10.60
N LYS A 8 10.22 -1.78 9.68
CA LYS A 8 10.62 -0.65 8.82
C LYS A 8 9.45 -0.10 8.02
N ALA A 9 8.64 -0.96 7.40
CA ALA A 9 7.49 -0.54 6.61
C ALA A 9 6.45 0.22 7.45
N LEU A 10 6.19 -0.23 8.67
CA LEU A 10 5.20 0.38 9.56
C LEU A 10 5.72 1.64 10.29
N ALA A 11 7.04 1.80 10.47
CA ALA A 11 7.68 2.94 11.14
C ALA A 11 7.74 4.22 10.27
N SER A 12 6.75 4.45 9.40
CA SER A 12 6.65 5.68 8.59
C SER A 12 5.22 6.13 8.46
N GLU A 13 4.96 7.37 8.84
CA GLU A 13 3.64 7.99 8.76
C GLU A 13 3.09 7.96 7.33
N ARG A 14 3.89 8.32 6.33
CA ARG A 14 3.51 8.29 4.91
C ARG A 14 3.05 6.89 4.47
N ARG A 15 3.73 5.83 4.91
CA ARG A 15 3.34 4.44 4.60
C ARG A 15 2.06 4.02 5.34
N GLN A 16 1.86 4.49 6.58
CA GLN A 16 0.61 4.30 7.31
C GLN A 16 -0.57 5.00 6.61
N GLN A 17 -0.38 6.22 6.11
CA GLN A 17 -1.38 6.96 5.33
C GLN A 17 -1.78 6.17 4.08
N ILE A 18 -0.80 5.66 3.30
CA ILE A 18 -1.06 4.81 2.13
C ILE A 18 -1.90 3.59 2.52
N LEU A 19 -1.49 2.84 3.55
CA LEU A 19 -2.26 1.69 4.03
C LEU A 19 -3.67 2.10 4.50
N GLY A 20 -3.83 3.26 5.13
CA GLY A 20 -5.13 3.80 5.52
C GLY A 20 -6.03 4.02 4.30
N TRP A 21 -5.53 4.72 3.28
CA TRP A 21 -6.31 5.02 2.08
C TRP A 21 -6.68 3.77 1.27
N LEU A 22 -5.74 2.84 1.12
CA LEU A 22 -5.97 1.60 0.38
C LEU A 22 -6.97 0.65 1.06
N LYS A 23 -7.34 0.90 2.34
CA LYS A 23 -8.40 0.14 3.02
C LYS A 23 -9.79 0.49 2.47
N GLN A 24 -9.99 1.74 2.04
CA GLN A 24 -11.26 2.24 1.50
C GLN A 24 -11.01 3.07 0.23
N PRO A 25 -10.48 2.48 -0.85
CA PRO A 25 -9.93 3.24 -1.97
C PRO A 25 -10.97 4.14 -2.66
N ARG A 26 -12.23 3.70 -2.74
CA ARG A 26 -13.34 4.51 -3.29
C ARG A 26 -13.65 5.80 -2.52
N LYS A 27 -13.31 5.88 -1.23
CA LYS A 27 -13.48 7.10 -0.42
C LYS A 27 -12.31 8.07 -0.54
N HIS A 28 -11.18 7.60 -1.04
CA HIS A 28 -9.91 8.33 -0.95
C HIS A 28 -9.35 8.72 -2.32
N PHE A 29 -9.70 8.01 -3.38
CA PHE A 29 -9.20 8.26 -4.72
C PHE A 29 -10.34 8.49 -5.70
N ARG A 30 -10.10 9.36 -6.67
CA ARG A 30 -10.98 9.56 -7.81
C ARG A 30 -11.11 8.27 -8.65
N PRO A 31 -12.19 8.10 -9.43
CA PRO A 31 -12.32 6.99 -10.37
C PRO A 31 -11.12 6.88 -11.30
N GLN A 32 -10.78 5.64 -11.68
CA GLN A 32 -9.69 5.32 -12.60
C GLN A 32 -10.27 4.88 -13.94
N VAL A 33 -9.64 5.29 -15.03
CA VAL A 33 -9.98 4.82 -16.38
C VAL A 33 -9.41 3.42 -16.60
N ASP A 34 -8.13 3.23 -16.29
CA ASP A 34 -7.49 1.91 -16.30
C ASP A 34 -7.60 1.27 -14.91
N GLY A 35 -8.25 0.10 -14.83
CA GLY A 35 -8.36 -0.72 -13.60
C GLY A 35 -9.43 -0.28 -12.59
N ASP A 36 -9.97 -1.24 -11.84
CA ASP A 36 -10.93 -0.96 -10.76
C ASP A 36 -10.22 -0.74 -9.41
N LEU A 37 -10.64 0.31 -8.69
CA LEU A 37 -10.06 0.75 -7.41
C LEU A 37 -10.04 -0.35 -6.34
N VAL A 38 -10.97 -1.32 -6.38
CA VAL A 38 -11.12 -2.36 -5.37
C VAL A 38 -10.55 -3.69 -5.85
N ARG A 39 -10.85 -4.10 -7.08
CA ARG A 39 -10.41 -5.36 -7.67
C ARG A 39 -8.93 -5.32 -8.01
N ASP A 40 -8.51 -4.28 -8.72
CA ASP A 40 -7.18 -4.18 -9.32
C ASP A 40 -6.22 -3.35 -8.46
N GLY A 41 -6.77 -2.38 -7.71
CA GLY A 41 -6.03 -1.52 -6.79
C GLY A 41 -5.96 -0.07 -7.27
N VAL A 42 -5.13 0.74 -6.61
CA VAL A 42 -4.96 2.16 -6.92
C VAL A 42 -3.66 2.38 -7.67
N CYS A 43 -3.72 3.14 -8.76
CA CYS A 43 -2.59 3.52 -9.59
C CYS A 43 -1.55 4.27 -8.77
N GLY A 44 -0.28 3.90 -8.93
CA GLY A 44 0.84 4.55 -8.22
C GLY A 44 0.87 6.08 -8.41
N LEU A 45 0.42 6.58 -9.57
CA LEU A 45 0.29 8.01 -9.82
C LEU A 45 -0.68 8.70 -8.87
N PHE A 46 -1.86 8.11 -8.65
CA PHE A 46 -2.88 8.70 -7.80
C PHE A 46 -2.45 8.65 -6.32
N ILE A 47 -1.66 7.65 -5.94
CA ILE A 47 -1.04 7.60 -4.62
C ILE A 47 -0.01 8.73 -4.47
N ALA A 48 0.84 8.95 -5.48
CA ALA A 48 1.82 10.04 -5.47
C ALA A 48 1.16 11.42 -5.39
N GLU A 49 0.14 11.65 -6.22
CA GLU A 49 -0.68 12.87 -6.24
C GLU A 49 -1.30 13.13 -4.86
N LYS A 50 -1.98 12.13 -4.29
CA LYS A 50 -2.62 12.26 -2.97
C LYS A 50 -1.63 12.46 -1.83
N LEU A 51 -0.44 11.88 -1.93
CA LEU A 51 0.61 12.03 -0.92
C LEU A 51 1.33 13.39 -1.03
N GLY A 52 1.17 14.10 -2.16
CA GLY A 52 1.82 15.38 -2.43
C GLY A 52 3.31 15.25 -2.70
N VAL A 53 3.75 14.15 -3.34
CA VAL A 53 5.17 13.87 -3.61
C VAL A 53 5.40 13.44 -5.06
N SER A 54 6.66 13.43 -5.47
CA SER A 54 7.06 12.93 -6.79
C SER A 54 6.76 11.42 -6.95
N GLN A 55 6.56 10.97 -8.20
CA GLN A 55 6.31 9.55 -8.49
C GLN A 55 7.47 8.63 -8.04
N PRO A 56 8.76 8.99 -8.22
CA PRO A 56 9.86 8.20 -7.67
C PRO A 56 9.81 8.10 -6.14
N THR A 57 9.49 9.19 -5.44
CA THR A 57 9.35 9.19 -3.97
C THR A 57 8.23 8.25 -3.52
N ALA A 58 7.05 8.34 -4.14
CA ALA A 58 5.94 7.43 -3.85
C ALA A 58 6.29 5.97 -4.17
N SER A 59 7.00 5.73 -5.27
CA SER A 59 7.44 4.39 -5.68
C SER A 59 8.34 3.73 -4.64
N GLU A 60 9.22 4.49 -3.97
CA GLU A 60 10.06 3.93 -2.90
C GLU A 60 9.22 3.51 -1.68
N HIS A 61 8.23 4.33 -1.27
CA HIS A 61 7.29 3.92 -0.21
C HIS A 61 6.53 2.65 -0.59
N LEU A 62 6.03 2.56 -1.83
CA LEU A 62 5.26 1.42 -2.33
C LEU A 62 6.14 0.17 -2.44
N LYS A 63 7.41 0.32 -2.80
CA LYS A 63 8.40 -0.78 -2.85
C LYS A 63 8.67 -1.35 -1.45
N VAL A 64 8.86 -0.49 -0.45
CA VAL A 64 9.03 -0.92 0.94
C VAL A 64 7.79 -1.67 1.45
N LEU A 65 6.59 -1.13 1.17
CA LEU A 65 5.34 -1.80 1.56
C LEU A 65 5.13 -3.14 0.85
N SER A 66 5.49 -3.22 -0.43
CA SER A 66 5.38 -4.45 -1.24
C SER A 66 6.37 -5.50 -0.77
N ARG A 67 7.62 -5.12 -0.47
CA ARG A 67 8.64 -6.02 0.11
C ARG A 67 8.23 -6.58 1.47
N ALA A 68 7.57 -5.78 2.29
CA ALA A 68 7.00 -6.24 3.56
C ALA A 68 5.75 -7.13 3.39
N GLY A 69 5.24 -7.27 2.16
CA GLY A 69 4.03 -8.03 1.83
C GLY A 69 2.72 -7.36 2.28
N LEU A 70 2.76 -6.10 2.72
CA LEU A 70 1.57 -5.39 3.22
C LEU A 70 0.65 -4.93 2.10
N ILE A 71 1.20 -4.78 0.89
CA ILE A 71 0.46 -4.50 -0.34
C ILE A 71 0.93 -5.42 -1.46
N ARG A 72 0.07 -5.62 -2.45
CA ARG A 72 0.37 -6.29 -3.71
C ARG A 72 0.38 -5.28 -4.84
N ALA A 73 1.31 -5.45 -5.77
CA ALA A 73 1.39 -4.69 -7.01
C ALA A 73 0.82 -5.51 -8.16
N ARG A 74 0.06 -4.89 -9.05
CA ARG A 74 -0.43 -5.48 -10.29
C ARG A 74 -0.18 -4.53 -11.44
N ARG A 75 0.47 -5.01 -12.49
CA ARG A 75 0.68 -4.22 -13.72
C ARG A 75 -0.49 -4.41 -14.66
N ILE A 76 -1.05 -3.31 -15.16
CA ILE A 76 -2.09 -3.29 -16.20
C ILE A 76 -1.66 -2.24 -17.22
N LYS A 77 -1.37 -2.69 -18.45
CA LYS A 77 -0.73 -1.87 -19.50
C LYS A 77 0.57 -1.23 -18.96
N GLN A 78 0.69 0.10 -19.04
CA GLN A 78 1.84 0.86 -18.56
C GLN A 78 1.78 1.22 -17.06
N TRP A 79 0.66 0.95 -16.38
CA TRP A 79 0.45 1.39 -14.99
C TRP A 79 0.63 0.25 -13.99
N THR A 80 1.10 0.60 -12.79
CA THR A 80 1.15 -0.33 -11.64
C THR A 80 0.13 0.10 -10.60
N PHE A 81 -0.73 -0.83 -10.21
CA PHE A 81 -1.79 -0.67 -9.23
C PHE A 81 -1.43 -1.37 -7.93
N TYR A 82 -1.79 -0.76 -6.81
CA TYR A 82 -1.46 -1.25 -5.49
C TYR A 82 -2.71 -1.49 -4.64
N LYS A 83 -2.75 -2.64 -3.98
CA LYS A 83 -3.86 -3.05 -3.12
C LYS A 83 -3.33 -3.66 -1.83
N ARG A 84 -4.02 -3.47 -0.71
CA ARG A 84 -3.67 -4.14 0.56
C ARG A 84 -3.74 -5.65 0.46
N ASP A 85 -2.78 -6.31 1.07
CA ASP A 85 -2.88 -7.73 1.38
C ASP A 85 -3.49 -7.90 2.77
N GLU A 86 -4.83 -7.99 2.85
CA GLU A 86 -5.51 -8.09 4.15
C GLU A 86 -5.14 -9.38 4.91
N LYS A 87 -4.80 -10.46 4.21
CA LYS A 87 -4.35 -11.71 4.86
C LYS A 87 -3.03 -11.46 5.58
N ARG A 88 -2.05 -10.89 4.87
CA ARG A 88 -0.74 -10.58 5.45
C ARG A 88 -0.84 -9.54 6.57
N ILE A 89 -1.66 -8.51 6.41
CA ILE A 89 -1.89 -7.50 7.45
C ILE A 89 -2.49 -8.14 8.71
N ALA A 90 -3.44 -9.08 8.57
CA ALA A 90 -4.02 -9.77 9.71
C ALA A 90 -3.00 -10.65 10.46
N GLU A 91 -2.13 -11.36 9.74
CA GLU A 91 -1.02 -12.12 10.33
C GLU A 91 -0.04 -11.24 11.11
N VAL A 92 0.35 -10.10 10.53
CA VAL A 92 1.23 -9.13 11.19
C VAL A 92 0.59 -8.58 12.46
N LYS A 93 -0.70 -8.22 12.41
CA LYS A 93 -1.44 -7.77 13.60
C LYS A 93 -1.47 -8.82 14.71
N ARG A 94 -1.71 -10.10 14.39
CA ARG A 94 -1.67 -11.20 15.36
C ARG A 94 -0.27 -11.35 15.96
N SER A 95 0.75 -11.31 15.11
CA SER A 95 2.16 -11.43 15.54
C SER A 95 2.60 -10.29 16.46
N LEU A 96 2.13 -9.06 16.21
CA LEU A 96 2.39 -7.91 17.08
C LEU A 96 1.69 -8.05 18.43
N ARG A 97 0.44 -8.52 18.46
CA ARG A 97 -0.29 -8.72 19.72
C ARG A 97 0.27 -9.85 20.59
N ALA A 98 0.83 -10.89 19.98
CA ALA A 98 1.41 -12.02 20.71
C ALA A 98 2.83 -11.75 21.24
N ALA A 99 3.43 -10.63 20.87
CA ALA A 99 4.78 -10.24 21.30
C ALA A 99 4.78 -9.35 22.56
N TRP A 100 3.60 -9.07 23.12
CA TRP A 100 3.34 -8.24 24.30
C TRP A 100 2.32 -8.96 25.18
#